data_AF-A0A920NSL3-F1
#
_entry.id   AF-A0A920NSL3-F1
#
_cell.length_a   1.000
_cell.length_b   1.000
_cell.length_c   1.000
_cell.angle_alpha   90.00
_cell.angle_beta   90.00
_cell.angle_gamma   90.00
#
_symmetry.space_group_name_H-M   'P 1'
#
loop_
_entity.id
_entity.type
_entity.pdbx_description
1 polymer ?
#
loop_
_entity_poly.entity_id
_entity_poly.type
_entity_poly.pdbx_seq_one_letter_code
_entity_poly.pdbx_strand_id
1 'polypeptide(L)'
;MHPPETVLMRTKLAFGIGASGEAGTLWMFNALTFFFYNQILGLPADLAGMAVFIAIVFDAITDPVMGSISDRFRSKYGRRHPFMFAAPGPILIALFFIFNPPDTRGD
;
A
#
# COMPACT_ATOMS: atom_id res chain seq x y z
N MET A 1 21.91 -28.80 -5.46
CA MET A 1 21.98 -27.34 -5.66
C MET A 1 21.46 -27.04 -7.05
N HIS A 2 20.26 -26.46 -7.19
CA HIS A 2 19.81 -25.96 -8.49
C HIS A 2 20.56 -24.65 -8.80
N PRO A 3 21.10 -24.47 -10.02
CA PRO A 3 21.66 -23.19 -10.42
C PRO A 3 20.57 -22.11 -10.34
N PRO A 4 20.91 -20.87 -9.96
CA PRO A 4 19.92 -19.79 -9.90
C PRO A 4 19.37 -19.55 -11.31
N GLU A 5 18.08 -19.84 -11.52
CA GLU A 5 17.39 -19.42 -12.74
C GLU A 5 17.45 -17.88 -12.79
N THR A 6 18.26 -17.37 -13.71
CA THR A 6 18.39 -15.93 -13.91
C THR A 6 17.14 -15.44 -14.61
N VAL A 7 16.26 -14.78 -13.86
CA VAL A 7 15.06 -14.15 -14.42
C VAL A 7 15.45 -13.12 -15.47
N LEU A 8 14.66 -13.08 -16.56
CA LEU A 8 14.89 -12.18 -17.69
C LEU A 8 15.02 -10.72 -17.22
N MET A 9 15.95 -9.96 -17.81
CA MET A 9 16.16 -8.53 -17.46
C MET A 9 14.86 -7.71 -17.59
N ARG A 10 14.01 -8.05 -18.58
CA ARG A 10 12.70 -7.41 -18.78
C ARG A 10 11.78 -7.62 -17.57
N THR A 11 11.82 -8.79 -16.94
CA THR A 11 11.04 -9.09 -15.73
C THR A 11 11.56 -8.30 -14.54
N LYS A 12 12.89 -8.15 -14.40
CA LYS A 12 13.49 -7.32 -13.35
C LYS A 12 13.09 -5.84 -13.50
N LEU A 13 13.11 -5.32 -14.73
CA LEU A 13 12.70 -3.94 -15.02
C LEU A 13 11.21 -3.74 -14.79
N ALA A 14 10.35 -4.65 -15.26
CA ALA A 14 8.91 -4.58 -15.04
C ALA A 14 8.55 -4.62 -13.54
N PHE A 15 9.23 -5.48 -12.77
CA PHE A 15 9.08 -5.53 -11.32
C PHE A 15 9.59 -4.23 -10.65
N GLY A 16 10.74 -3.71 -11.09
CA GLY A 16 11.31 -2.47 -10.58
C GLY A 16 10.40 -1.25 -10.78
N ILE A 17 9.73 -1.16 -11.93
CA ILE A 17 8.73 -0.11 -12.18
C ILE A 17 7.57 -0.21 -11.20
N GLY A 18 7.03 -1.42 -10.98
CA GLY A 18 5.97 -1.63 -9.98
C GLY A 18 6.42 -1.28 -8.56
N ALA A 19 7.60 -1.73 -8.15
CA ALA A 19 8.19 -1.44 -6.84
C ALA A 19 8.45 0.05 -6.62
N SER A 20 8.79 0.80 -7.68
CA SER A 20 8.98 2.26 -7.58
C SER A 20 7.67 3.00 -7.28
N GLY A 21 6.55 2.53 -7.83
CA GLY A 21 5.23 3.08 -7.52
C GLY A 21 4.82 2.82 -6.07
N GLU A 22 5.02 1.60 -5.60
CA GLU A 22 4.80 1.21 -4.20
C GLU A 22 5.67 2.05 -3.24
N ALA A 23 6.96 2.19 -3.54
CA ALA A 23 7.87 3.03 -2.75
C ALA A 23 7.43 4.50 -2.71
N GLY A 24 6.92 5.02 -3.83
CA GLY A 24 6.34 6.37 -3.90
C GLY A 24 5.14 6.51 -2.97
N THR A 25 4.18 5.57 -3.03
CA THR A 25 3.00 5.59 -2.16
C THR A 25 3.36 5.47 -0.69
N LEU A 26 4.29 4.58 -0.32
CA LEU A 26 4.77 4.44 1.06
C LEU A 26 5.46 5.71 1.57
N TRP A 27 6.22 6.39 0.70
CA TRP A 27 6.83 7.67 1.06
C TRP A 27 5.78 8.75 1.28
N MET A 28 4.77 8.83 0.40
CA MET A 28 3.64 9.75 0.58
C MET A 28 2.91 9.46 1.90
N PHE A 29 2.62 8.20 2.21
CA PHE A 29 1.93 7.85 3.45
C PHE A 29 2.73 8.22 4.69
N ASN A 30 4.05 8.00 4.71
CA ASN A 30 4.89 8.30 5.88
C ASN A 30 5.21 9.79 6.04
N ALA A 31 5.51 10.50 4.96
CA ALA A 31 5.97 11.88 5.03
C ALA A 31 4.83 12.89 4.81
N LEU A 32 4.00 12.70 3.78
CA LEU A 32 2.94 13.65 3.44
C LEU A 32 1.76 13.58 4.40
N THR A 33 1.37 12.40 4.92
CA THR A 33 0.25 12.31 5.88
C THR A 33 0.54 13.12 7.14
N PHE A 34 1.69 12.90 7.78
CA PHE A 34 2.06 13.65 8.98
C PHE A 34 2.18 15.16 8.71
N PHE A 35 2.77 15.53 7.58
CA PHE A 35 2.89 16.93 7.17
C PHE A 35 1.51 17.57 6.93
N PHE A 36 0.63 16.92 6.19
CA PHE A 36 -0.70 17.42 5.84
C PHE A 36 -1.59 17.60 7.07
N TYR A 37 -1.64 16.60 7.96
CA TYR A 37 -2.50 16.68 9.14
C TYR A 37 -2.00 17.69 10.18
N ASN A 38 -0.69 17.80 10.40
CA ASN A 38 -0.14 18.77 11.37
C ASN A 38 -0.07 20.20 10.80
N GLN A 39 0.42 20.37 9.58
CA GLN A 39 0.72 21.72 9.05
C GLN A 39 -0.44 22.36 8.27
N ILE A 40 -1.27 21.57 7.59
CA ILE A 40 -2.35 22.10 6.73
C ILE A 40 -3.68 22.11 7.48
N LEU A 41 -4.00 21.03 8.21
CA LEU A 41 -5.23 20.95 8.99
C LEU A 41 -5.08 21.46 10.43
N GLY A 42 -3.85 21.72 10.89
CA GLY A 42 -3.58 22.23 12.24
C GLY A 42 -3.97 21.26 13.36
N LEU A 43 -4.09 19.96 13.08
CA LEU A 43 -4.38 18.98 14.12
C LEU A 43 -3.18 18.85 15.06
N PRO A 44 -3.43 18.68 16.37
CA PRO A 44 -2.38 18.35 17.31
C PRO A 44 -1.77 16.98 16.98
N ALA A 45 -0.46 16.87 17.21
CA ALA A 45 0.35 15.73 16.78
C ALA A 45 -0.04 14.41 17.46
N ASP A 46 -0.73 14.47 18.59
CA ASP A 46 -1.28 13.34 19.32
C ASP A 46 -2.37 12.60 18.51
N LEU A 47 -3.30 13.31 17.90
CA LEU A 47 -4.36 12.75 17.06
C LEU A 47 -3.80 12.17 15.76
N ALA A 48 -2.84 12.86 15.15
CA ALA A 48 -2.14 12.35 13.96
C ALA A 48 -1.35 11.07 14.28
N GLY A 49 -0.64 11.05 15.43
CA GLY A 49 0.07 9.87 15.91
C GLY A 49 -0.86 8.69 16.20
N MET A 50 -2.03 8.94 16.81
CA MET A 50 -3.05 7.92 17.04
C MET A 50 -3.60 7.34 15.72
N ALA A 51 -3.86 8.18 14.71
CA ALA A 51 -4.33 7.72 13.42
C ALA A 51 -3.31 6.80 12.72
N VAL A 52 -2.03 7.19 12.74
CA VAL A 52 -0.95 6.35 12.18
C VAL A 52 -0.76 5.08 13.00
N PHE A 53 -0.86 5.14 14.32
CA PHE A 53 -0.81 3.96 15.18
C PHE A 53 -1.90 2.94 14.81
N ILE A 54 -3.14 3.41 14.64
CA ILE A 54 -4.26 2.55 14.22
C ILE A 54 -3.98 1.94 12.84
N ALA A 55 -3.47 2.72 11.90
CA ALA A 55 -3.10 2.21 10.57
C ALA A 55 -2.03 1.10 10.65
N ILE A 56 -0.97 1.29 11.44
CA ILE A 56 0.09 0.29 11.63
C ILE A 56 -0.45 -0.99 12.26
N VAL A 57 -1.31 -0.88 13.29
CA VAL A 57 -1.92 -2.05 13.93
C VAL A 57 -2.79 -2.82 12.94
N PHE A 58 -3.53 -2.11 12.10
CA PHE A 58 -4.34 -2.72 11.06
C PHE A 58 -3.47 -3.44 10.01
N ASP A 59 -2.40 -2.79 9.53
CA ASP A 59 -1.44 -3.37 8.58
C ASP A 59 -0.77 -4.64 9.14
N ALA A 60 -0.40 -4.63 10.42
CA ALA A 60 0.18 -5.78 11.09
C ALA A 60 -0.74 -7.02 11.10
N ILE A 61 -2.05 -6.84 10.96
CA ILE A 61 -3.04 -7.92 10.87
C ILE A 61 -3.32 -8.28 9.40
N THR A 62 -3.51 -7.29 8.54
CA THR A 62 -3.85 -7.51 7.13
C THR A 62 -2.71 -8.15 6.35
N ASP A 63 -1.46 -7.83 6.67
CA ASP A 63 -0.27 -8.39 6.01
C ASP A 63 -0.18 -9.92 6.15
N PRO A 64 -0.24 -10.53 7.36
CA PRO A 64 -0.30 -11.99 7.52
C PRO A 64 -1.53 -12.61 6.86
N VAL A 65 -2.69 -11.95 6.95
CA VAL A 65 -3.94 -12.45 6.35
C VAL A 65 -3.79 -12.54 4.84
N MET A 66 -3.35 -11.47 4.19
CA MET A 66 -3.09 -11.44 2.75
C MET A 66 -1.97 -12.39 2.35
N GLY A 67 -0.93 -12.53 3.17
CA GLY A 67 0.09 -13.56 3.00
C GLY A 67 -0.51 -14.97 2.94
N SER A 68 -1.35 -15.31 3.91
CA SER A 68 -1.99 -16.63 3.99
C SER A 68 -2.98 -16.90 2.85
N ILE A 69 -3.73 -15.87 2.42
CA ILE A 69 -4.66 -15.95 1.29
C ILE A 69 -3.87 -16.12 -0.01
N SER A 70 -2.81 -15.34 -0.21
CA SER A 70 -1.99 -15.40 -1.42
C SER A 70 -1.27 -16.74 -1.57
N ASP A 71 -0.81 -17.32 -0.47
CA ASP A 71 -0.14 -18.61 -0.49
C ASP A 71 -1.08 -19.78 -0.81
N ARG A 72 -2.36 -19.69 -0.38
CA ARG A 72 -3.39 -20.69 -0.65
C ARG A 72 -4.04 -20.55 -2.03
N PHE A 73 -3.92 -19.39 -2.68
CA PHE A 73 -4.54 -19.12 -3.97
C PHE A 73 -3.80 -19.85 -5.11
N ARG A 74 -4.41 -20.90 -5.66
CA ARG A 74 -3.94 -21.57 -6.88
C ARG A 74 -4.66 -20.99 -8.10
N SER A 75 -4.04 -20.03 -8.78
CA SER A 75 -4.53 -19.47 -10.04
C SER A 75 -3.82 -20.05 -11.26
N LYS A 76 -4.55 -20.14 -12.38
CA LYS A 76 -4.07 -20.59 -13.70
C LYS A 76 -2.96 -19.70 -14.28
N TYR A 77 -2.81 -18.48 -13.78
CA TYR A 77 -1.81 -17.48 -14.21
C TYR A 77 -0.61 -17.34 -13.23
N GLY A 78 -0.49 -18.25 -12.25
CA GLY A 78 0.55 -18.22 -11.21
C GLY A 78 0.06 -17.72 -9.85
N ARG A 79 0.75 -18.10 -8.77
CA ARG A 79 0.33 -17.85 -7.37
C ARG A 79 0.30 -16.37 -6.96
N ARG A 80 1.15 -15.52 -7.55
CA ARG A 80 1.36 -14.12 -7.10
C ARG A 80 0.88 -13.05 -8.08
N HIS A 81 0.71 -13.39 -9.36
CA HIS A 81 0.28 -12.43 -10.39
C HIS A 81 -1.12 -11.82 -10.15
N PRO A 82 -2.16 -12.58 -9.74
CA PRO A 82 -3.48 -12.01 -9.50
C PRO A 82 -3.46 -10.93 -8.40
N PHE A 83 -2.68 -11.12 -7.34
CA PHE A 83 -2.53 -10.14 -6.26
C PHE A 83 -1.76 -8.91 -6.71
N MET A 84 -0.73 -9.07 -7.54
CA MET A 84 -0.01 -7.91 -8.09
C MET A 84 -0.88 -7.03 -8.98
N PHE A 85 -1.84 -7.61 -9.73
CA PHE A 85 -2.80 -6.83 -10.53
C PHE A 85 -3.96 -6.27 -9.71
N ALA A 86 -4.31 -6.93 -8.60
CA ALA A 86 -5.37 -6.46 -7.71
C ALA A 86 -4.90 -5.35 -6.76
N ALA A 87 -3.63 -5.34 -6.32
CA ALA A 87 -3.09 -4.39 -5.35
C ALA A 87 -3.23 -2.90 -5.72
N PRO A 88 -3.07 -2.46 -7.00
CA PRO A 88 -3.26 -1.06 -7.37
C PRO A 88 -4.68 -0.55 -7.09
N GLY A 89 -5.70 -1.41 -7.18
CA GLY A 89 -7.11 -1.04 -6.97
C GLY A 89 -7.37 -0.40 -5.60
N PRO A 90 -7.19 -1.14 -4.48
CA PRO A 90 -7.39 -0.60 -3.14
C PRO A 90 -6.43 0.54 -2.81
N ILE A 91 -5.19 0.52 -3.31
CA ILE A 91 -4.23 1.62 -3.11
C ILE A 91 -4.75 2.93 -3.71
N LEU A 92 -5.23 2.91 -4.96
CA LEU A 92 -5.77 4.09 -5.63
C LEU A 92 -7.04 4.61 -4.93
N ILE A 93 -7.91 3.71 -4.48
CA ILE A 93 -9.12 4.08 -3.73
C ILE A 93 -8.73 4.73 -2.40
N ALA A 94 -7.80 4.15 -1.63
CA ALA A 94 -7.36 4.69 -0.36
C ALA A 94 -6.69 6.07 -0.52
N LEU A 95 -5.81 6.23 -1.51
CA LEU A 95 -5.22 7.53 -1.84
C LEU A 95 -6.28 8.57 -2.21
N PHE A 96 -7.28 8.19 -3.01
CA PHE A 96 -8.38 9.09 -3.35
C PHE A 96 -9.14 9.55 -2.10
N PHE A 97 -9.49 8.64 -1.17
CA PHE A 97 -10.18 9.00 0.07
C PHE A 97 -9.32 9.84 1.04
N ILE A 98 -8.00 9.64 1.07
CA ILE A 98 -7.09 10.45 1.89
C ILE A 98 -7.06 11.91 1.41
N PHE A 99 -7.04 12.13 0.10
CA PHE A 99 -6.96 13.47 -0.50
C PHE A 99 -8.31 14.09 -0.83
N ASN A 100 -9.38 13.29 -0.86
CA ASN A 100 -10.75 13.73 -1.05
C ASN A 100 -11.62 13.16 0.08
N PRO A 101 -11.51 13.73 1.30
CA PRO A 101 -12.42 13.35 2.37
C PRO A 101 -13.85 13.64 1.90
N PRO A 102 -14.78 12.67 1.95
CA PRO A 102 -16.16 12.92 1.58
C PRO A 102 -16.67 14.05 2.46
N ASP A 103 -17.25 15.08 1.84
CA ASP A 103 -17.83 16.22 2.55
C ASP A 103 -18.93 15.70 3.50
N THR A 104 -18.54 15.39 4.73
CA THR A 104 -19.46 15.26 5.88
C THR A 104 -19.80 16.64 6.44
N ARG A 105 -19.68 17.68 5.60
CA ARG A 105 -20.31 18.98 5.80
C ARG A 105 -21.73 18.88 5.25
N GLY A 106 -22.62 18.44 6.14
CA GLY A 106 -24.04 18.72 5.99
C GLY A 106 -24.27 20.18 6.34
N ASP A 107 -24.14 21.03 5.34
CA ASP A 107 -24.73 22.37 5.26
C ASP A 107 -25.37 22.57 3.87
#